data_AF-A0A9X2XUG7-F1
#
_entry.id   AF-A0A9X2XUG7-F1
#
_cell.length_a   1.000
_cell.length_b   1.000
_cell.length_c   1.000
_cell.angle_alpha   90.00
_cell.angle_beta   90.00
_cell.angle_gamma   90.00
#
_symmetry.space_group_name_H-M   'P 1'
#
loop_
_entity.id
_entity.type
_entity.pdbx_description
1 polymer ?
#
loop_
_entity_poly.entity_id
_entity_poly.type
_entity_poly.pdbx_seq_one_letter_code
_entity_poly.pdbx_strand_id
1 'polypeptide(L)'
;MKSVIITLFLFSLLTCSCDIRKREQILTQKENELNQKEQELFLKENALQLKEEELLRRSQSLDSLHINVPTDTVFINPEFVGLWTVQMHCIETSCPGSAVGDVKTEQWDISYQNNATIAKVIDDAKVVRIYSGTSTSNSIEMTFQQSNTETNKVTNMIVRLEQTAKKRLEGRREITRGPENCKIIYAVEMEKQ
;
A
#
# COMPACT_ATOMS: atom_id res chain seq x y z
N MET A 1 65.24 14.52 8.03
CA MET A 1 64.50 13.34 7.55
C MET A 1 63.23 13.04 8.34
N LYS A 2 63.25 12.99 9.69
CA LYS A 2 62.07 12.66 10.51
C LYS A 2 60.85 13.59 10.30
N SER A 3 61.07 14.90 10.14
CA SER A 3 59.99 15.87 9.90
C SER A 3 59.37 15.79 8.50
N VAL A 4 60.10 15.27 7.50
CA VAL A 4 59.60 15.11 6.12
C VAL A 4 58.72 13.87 5.99
N ILE A 5 59.05 12.81 6.74
CA ILE A 5 58.27 11.58 6.78
C ILE A 5 56.90 11.82 7.44
N ILE A 6 56.85 12.65 8.50
CA ILE A 6 55.61 12.98 9.20
C ILE A 6 54.67 13.83 8.31
N THR A 7 55.20 14.80 7.58
CA THR A 7 54.39 15.59 6.64
C THR A 7 53.92 14.77 5.44
N LEU A 8 54.72 13.83 4.94
CA LEU A 8 54.32 12.92 3.86
C LEU A 8 53.20 11.97 4.30
N PHE A 9 53.27 11.48 5.55
CA PHE A 9 52.25 10.59 6.11
C PHE A 9 50.92 11.32 6.37
N LEU A 10 50.98 12.58 6.83
CA LEU A 10 49.80 13.42 7.03
C LEU A 10 49.13 13.79 5.69
N PHE A 11 49.91 13.99 4.63
CA PHE A 11 49.39 14.24 3.28
C PHE A 11 48.73 12.98 2.68
N SER A 12 49.26 11.79 2.96
CA SER A 12 48.67 10.51 2.55
C SER A 12 47.34 10.20 3.25
N LEU A 13 47.14 10.63 4.49
CA LEU A 13 45.89 10.42 5.22
C LEU A 13 44.76 11.35 4.72
N LEU A 14 45.11 12.52 4.19
CA LEU A 14 44.15 13.49 3.66
C LEU A 14 43.63 13.12 2.25
N THR A 15 44.36 12.31 1.48
CA THR A 15 43.91 11.87 0.14
C THR A 15 42.99 10.65 0.18
N CYS A 16 43.12 9.77 1.19
CA CYS A 16 42.26 8.58 1.34
C CYS A 16 40.80 8.91 1.73
N SER A 17 40.56 10.01 2.46
CA SER A 17 39.22 10.38 2.93
C SER A 17 38.31 10.95 1.82
N CYS A 18 38.90 11.50 0.75
CA CYS A 18 38.15 12.07 -0.38
C CYS A 18 37.56 10.97 -1.28
N ASP A 19 38.20 9.81 -1.36
CA ASP A 19 37.75 8.68 -2.17
C ASP A 19 36.58 7.94 -1.52
N ILE A 20 36.59 7.83 -0.18
CA ILE A 20 35.50 7.23 0.60
C ILE A 20 34.21 8.06 0.46
N ARG A 21 34.30 9.40 0.58
CA ARG A 21 33.14 10.29 0.46
C ARG A 21 32.50 10.24 -0.93
N LYS A 22 33.31 10.16 -1.99
CA LYS A 22 32.80 9.99 -3.37
C LYS A 22 32.09 8.65 -3.54
N ARG A 23 32.65 7.58 -2.98
CA ARG A 23 32.03 6.24 -3.02
C ARG A 23 30.71 6.23 -2.27
N GLU A 24 30.63 6.85 -1.10
CA GLU A 24 29.40 7.00 -0.33
C GLU A 24 28.33 7.78 -1.13
N GLN A 25 28.70 8.91 -1.74
CA GLN A 25 27.78 9.68 -2.59
C GLN A 25 27.25 8.87 -3.78
N ILE A 26 28.11 8.11 -4.46
CA ILE A 26 27.70 7.23 -5.56
C ILE A 26 26.74 6.13 -5.06
N LEU A 27 27.01 5.55 -3.90
CA LEU A 27 26.15 4.53 -3.30
C LEU A 27 24.77 5.12 -2.95
N THR A 28 24.73 6.28 -2.29
CA THR A 28 23.48 6.98 -1.96
C THR A 28 22.69 7.34 -3.22
N GLN A 29 23.36 7.79 -4.29
CA GLN A 29 22.68 8.09 -5.55
C GLN A 29 22.08 6.83 -6.17
N LYS A 30 22.83 5.72 -6.19
CA LYS A 30 22.34 4.44 -6.71
C LYS A 30 21.18 3.88 -5.88
N GLU A 31 21.25 4.01 -4.56
CA GLU A 31 20.19 3.60 -3.65
C GLU A 31 18.91 4.40 -3.89
N ASN A 32 19.02 5.72 -4.07
CA ASN A 32 17.89 6.58 -4.41
C ASN A 32 17.28 6.21 -5.78
N GLU A 33 18.11 5.95 -6.79
CA GLU A 33 17.65 5.54 -8.11
C GLU A 33 16.94 4.17 -8.07
N LEU A 34 17.49 3.22 -7.32
CA LEU A 34 16.86 1.90 -7.11
C LEU A 34 15.52 2.03 -6.40
N ASN A 35 15.45 2.80 -5.31
CA ASN A 35 14.20 3.06 -4.59
C ASN A 35 13.11 3.65 -5.50
N GLN A 36 13.48 4.57 -6.39
CA GLN A 36 12.54 5.15 -7.36
C GLN A 36 12.05 4.11 -8.36
N LYS A 37 12.94 3.26 -8.90
CA LYS A 37 12.59 2.18 -9.82
C LYS A 37 11.70 1.14 -9.17
N GLU A 38 11.98 0.75 -7.93
CA GLU A 38 11.15 -0.18 -7.17
C GLU A 38 9.74 0.38 -6.95
N GLN A 39 9.61 1.66 -6.60
CA GLN A 39 8.31 2.31 -6.47
C GLN A 39 7.55 2.34 -7.81
N GLU A 40 8.23 2.64 -8.92
CA GLU A 40 7.62 2.64 -10.25
C GLU A 40 7.15 1.25 -10.66
N LEU A 41 7.97 0.22 -10.43
CA LEU A 41 7.62 -1.17 -10.71
C LEU A 41 6.41 -1.60 -9.90
N PHE A 42 6.39 -1.31 -8.60
CA PHE A 42 5.25 -1.62 -7.73
C PHE A 42 3.95 -0.99 -8.27
N LEU A 43 3.98 0.28 -8.68
CA LEU A 43 2.81 0.95 -9.25
C LEU A 43 2.37 0.33 -10.58
N LYS A 44 3.32 -0.09 -11.43
CA LYS A 44 3.04 -0.77 -12.70
C LYS A 44 2.42 -2.14 -12.50
N GLU A 45 2.93 -2.95 -11.57
CA GLU A 45 2.39 -4.27 -11.25
C GLU A 45 0.94 -4.17 -10.78
N ASN A 46 0.64 -3.25 -9.86
CA ASN A 46 -0.73 -3.02 -9.41
C ASN A 46 -1.64 -2.53 -10.55
N ALA A 47 -1.16 -1.64 -11.42
CA ALA A 47 -1.92 -1.17 -12.57
C ALA A 47 -2.21 -2.30 -13.58
N LEU A 48 -1.30 -3.26 -13.73
CA LEU A 48 -1.52 -4.46 -14.53
C LEU A 48 -2.55 -5.38 -13.89
N GLN A 49 -2.45 -5.64 -12.58
CA GLN A 49 -3.42 -6.46 -11.86
C GLN A 49 -4.86 -5.91 -11.99
N LEU A 50 -5.04 -4.59 -11.84
CA LEU A 50 -6.34 -3.96 -12.05
C LEU A 50 -6.89 -4.15 -13.47
N LYS A 51 -6.02 -4.09 -14.49
CA LYS A 51 -6.40 -4.35 -15.88
C LYS A 51 -6.76 -5.82 -16.12
N GLU A 52 -6.05 -6.75 -15.51
CA GLU A 52 -6.35 -8.18 -15.59
C GLU A 52 -7.72 -8.49 -14.98
N GLU A 53 -8.02 -7.94 -13.80
CA GLU A 53 -9.34 -8.04 -13.17
C GLU A 53 -10.46 -7.46 -14.05
N GLU A 54 -10.22 -6.32 -14.69
CA GLU A 54 -11.15 -5.70 -15.63
C GLU A 54 -11.38 -6.59 -16.86
N LEU A 55 -10.33 -7.16 -17.43
CA LEU A 55 -10.42 -8.08 -18.57
C LEU A 55 -11.18 -9.36 -18.20
N LEU A 56 -10.96 -9.92 -17.02
CA LEU A 56 -11.70 -11.07 -16.50
C LEU A 56 -13.18 -10.77 -16.31
N ARG A 57 -13.52 -9.60 -15.76
CA ARG A 57 -14.93 -9.17 -15.66
C ARG A 57 -15.58 -9.01 -17.03
N ARG A 58 -14.86 -8.43 -17.99
CA ARG A 58 -15.34 -8.29 -19.37
C ARG A 58 -15.53 -9.63 -20.05
N SER A 59 -14.58 -10.56 -19.93
CA SER A 59 -14.73 -11.91 -20.50
C SER A 59 -15.93 -12.64 -19.91
N GLN A 60 -16.10 -12.57 -18.57
CA GLN A 60 -17.29 -13.12 -17.90
C GLN A 60 -18.59 -12.47 -18.39
N SER A 61 -18.60 -11.16 -18.61
CA SER A 61 -19.78 -10.44 -19.11
C SER A 61 -20.15 -10.84 -20.54
N LEU A 62 -19.16 -11.09 -21.39
CA LEU A 62 -19.34 -11.56 -22.77
C LEU A 62 -19.82 -13.02 -22.79
N ASP A 63 -19.29 -13.87 -21.91
CA ASP A 63 -19.78 -15.24 -21.72
C ASP A 63 -21.21 -15.26 -21.15
N SER A 64 -21.58 -14.26 -20.33
CA SER A 64 -22.93 -14.12 -19.76
C SER A 64 -23.96 -13.46 -20.67
N LEU A 65 -23.66 -13.21 -21.96
CA LEU A 65 -24.63 -12.70 -22.95
C LEU A 65 -25.85 -13.63 -23.20
N HIS A 66 -26.04 -14.68 -22.39
CA HIS A 66 -27.29 -15.46 -22.29
C HIS A 66 -28.17 -15.11 -21.08
N ILE A 67 -27.75 -14.25 -20.15
CA ILE A 67 -28.55 -13.87 -18.99
C ILE A 67 -28.42 -12.35 -18.78
N ASN A 68 -29.54 -11.64 -18.87
CA ASN A 68 -29.65 -10.21 -18.56
C ASN A 68 -29.22 -9.96 -17.11
N VAL A 69 -27.96 -9.59 -16.88
CA VAL A 69 -27.49 -9.04 -15.62
C VAL A 69 -27.52 -7.51 -15.73
N PRO A 70 -28.17 -6.80 -14.80
CA PRO A 70 -28.18 -5.34 -14.80
C PRO A 70 -26.74 -4.84 -14.82
N THR A 71 -26.47 -3.85 -15.67
CA THR A 71 -25.20 -3.13 -15.68
C THR A 71 -25.07 -2.42 -14.34
N ASP A 72 -24.41 -3.05 -13.37
CA ASP A 72 -24.09 -2.45 -12.07
C ASP A 72 -23.30 -1.16 -12.33
N THR A 73 -24.03 -0.05 -12.25
CA THR A 73 -23.48 1.29 -12.42
C THR A 73 -22.70 1.56 -11.16
N VAL A 74 -21.37 1.52 -11.28
CA VAL A 74 -20.47 1.84 -10.17
C VAL A 74 -20.80 3.23 -9.66
N PHE A 75 -21.24 3.31 -8.41
CA PHE A 75 -21.66 4.57 -7.82
C PHE A 75 -20.42 5.36 -7.40
N ILE A 76 -20.17 6.47 -8.10
CA ILE A 76 -19.08 7.39 -7.78
C ILE A 76 -19.59 8.42 -6.76
N ASN A 77 -19.16 8.29 -5.51
CA ASN A 77 -19.35 9.34 -4.51
C ASN A 77 -18.09 10.22 -4.46
N PRO A 78 -18.14 11.49 -4.89
CA PRO A 78 -16.98 12.38 -4.88
C PRO A 78 -16.49 12.72 -3.45
N GLU A 79 -17.34 12.58 -2.42
CA GLU A 79 -16.95 12.82 -1.03
C GLU A 79 -15.89 11.85 -0.55
N PHE A 80 -15.81 10.66 -1.14
CA PHE A 80 -14.78 9.66 -0.80
C PHE A 80 -13.39 10.04 -1.32
N VAL A 81 -13.30 10.82 -2.39
CA VAL A 81 -12.03 11.10 -3.08
C VAL A 81 -11.14 12.02 -2.26
N GLY A 82 -9.87 11.66 -2.10
CA GLY A 82 -8.82 12.48 -1.50
C GLY A 82 -8.05 11.76 -0.39
N LEU A 83 -7.31 12.56 0.38
CA LEU A 83 -6.45 12.08 1.47
C LEU A 83 -7.24 11.91 2.77
N TRP A 84 -7.03 10.76 3.41
CA TRP A 84 -7.64 10.37 4.66
C TRP A 84 -6.57 9.98 5.68
N THR A 85 -6.73 10.46 6.90
CA THR A 85 -6.02 9.95 8.07
C THR A 85 -6.81 8.77 8.62
N VAL A 86 -6.18 7.60 8.72
CA VAL A 86 -6.83 6.35 9.11
C VAL A 86 -6.31 5.92 10.47
N GLN A 87 -7.19 5.86 11.46
CA GLN A 87 -6.89 5.30 12.77
C GLN A 87 -7.54 3.92 12.89
N MET A 88 -6.75 2.94 13.31
CA MET A 88 -7.18 1.55 13.43
C MET A 88 -6.91 1.02 14.82
N HIS A 89 -7.95 0.48 15.45
CA HIS A 89 -7.87 -0.15 16.76
C HIS A 89 -8.08 -1.65 16.62
N CYS A 90 -7.11 -2.46 17.05
CA CYS A 90 -7.25 -3.91 17.01
C CYS A 90 -8.30 -4.34 18.05
N ILE A 91 -9.40 -4.93 17.58
CA ILE A 91 -10.51 -5.38 18.43
C ILE A 91 -10.55 -6.90 18.59
N GLU A 92 -9.93 -7.64 17.66
CA GLU A 92 -9.86 -9.10 17.69
C GLU A 92 -8.57 -9.54 17.00
N THR A 93 -7.84 -10.49 17.59
CA THR A 93 -6.69 -11.10 16.93
C THR A 93 -6.41 -12.51 17.44
N SER A 94 -6.02 -13.38 16.50
CA SER A 94 -5.42 -14.68 16.76
C SER A 94 -3.99 -14.80 16.19
N CYS A 95 -3.45 -13.72 15.63
CA CYS A 95 -2.13 -13.72 15.01
C CYS A 95 -1.03 -13.41 16.05
N PRO A 96 0.10 -14.14 16.02
CA PRO A 96 1.24 -13.81 16.87
C PRO A 96 1.80 -12.42 16.52
N GLY A 97 2.21 -11.68 17.55
CA GLY A 97 2.76 -10.33 17.39
C GLY A 97 1.71 -9.24 17.14
N SER A 98 0.43 -9.49 17.43
CA SER A 98 -0.62 -8.48 17.48
C SER A 98 -1.41 -8.66 18.77
N ALA A 99 -1.87 -7.56 19.36
CA ALA A 99 -2.64 -7.55 20.59
C ALA A 99 -3.92 -6.72 20.44
N VAL A 100 -4.98 -7.15 21.11
CA VAL A 100 -6.19 -6.35 21.25
C VAL A 100 -5.84 -5.05 21.97
N GLY A 101 -6.28 -3.92 21.42
CA GLY A 101 -5.92 -2.58 21.89
C GLY A 101 -4.78 -1.92 21.10
N ASP A 102 -4.06 -2.66 20.24
CA ASP A 102 -3.05 -2.07 19.36
C ASP A 102 -3.67 -0.98 18.49
N VAL A 103 -2.99 0.17 18.41
CA VAL A 103 -3.39 1.31 17.57
C VAL A 103 -2.41 1.47 16.42
N LYS A 104 -2.94 1.66 15.22
CA LYS A 104 -2.15 1.97 14.02
C LYS A 104 -2.75 3.17 13.32
N THR A 105 -1.86 4.00 12.78
CA THR A 105 -2.24 5.16 11.95
C THR A 105 -1.63 4.98 10.57
N GLU A 106 -2.44 5.17 9.54
CA GLU A 106 -2.04 5.13 8.13
C GLU A 106 -2.60 6.37 7.40
N GLN A 107 -2.05 6.71 6.25
CA GLN A 107 -2.60 7.73 5.37
C GLN A 107 -3.06 7.09 4.07
N TRP A 108 -4.32 7.31 3.67
CA TRP A 108 -4.89 6.69 2.48
C TRP A 108 -5.29 7.75 1.47
N ASP A 109 -4.94 7.57 0.19
CA ASP A 109 -5.43 8.37 -0.93
C ASP A 109 -6.49 7.56 -1.70
N ILE A 110 -7.75 7.98 -1.57
CA ILE A 110 -8.89 7.34 -2.23
C ILE A 110 -9.18 8.03 -3.56
N SER A 111 -9.32 7.25 -4.61
CA SER A 111 -9.64 7.72 -5.96
C SER A 111 -10.48 6.69 -6.71
N TYR A 112 -11.03 7.08 -7.86
CA TYR A 112 -11.72 6.16 -8.76
C TYR A 112 -10.89 5.93 -10.02
N GLN A 113 -10.71 4.66 -10.40
CA GLN A 113 -10.02 4.26 -11.62
C GLN A 113 -10.78 3.12 -12.28
N ASN A 114 -11.10 3.23 -13.57
CA ASN A 114 -11.75 2.17 -14.36
C ASN A 114 -13.00 1.56 -13.68
N ASN A 115 -13.87 2.40 -13.09
CA ASN A 115 -15.04 1.95 -12.33
C ASN A 115 -14.70 1.09 -11.10
N ALA A 116 -13.52 1.28 -10.51
CA ALA A 116 -13.16 0.72 -9.21
C ALA A 116 -12.84 1.85 -8.24
N THR A 117 -13.17 1.63 -6.96
CA THR A 117 -12.64 2.45 -5.86
C THR A 117 -11.24 1.94 -5.55
N ILE A 118 -10.26 2.84 -5.57
CA ILE A 118 -8.87 2.55 -5.29
C ILE A 118 -8.43 3.33 -4.06
N ALA A 119 -7.85 2.66 -3.07
CA ALA A 119 -7.22 3.32 -1.93
C ALA A 119 -5.73 2.99 -1.89
N LYS A 120 -4.88 4.00 -2.09
CA LYS A 120 -3.42 3.89 -1.97
C LYS A 120 -3.03 4.17 -0.53
N VAL A 121 -2.44 3.20 0.15
CA VAL A 121 -1.87 3.37 1.48
C VAL A 121 -0.49 3.98 1.34
N ILE A 122 -0.29 5.13 1.99
CA ILE A 122 0.92 5.92 1.96
C ILE A 122 1.62 5.77 3.31
N ASP A 123 2.90 5.42 3.25
CA ASP A 123 3.83 5.38 4.39
C ASP A 123 5.15 6.00 3.95
N ASP A 124 5.68 6.94 4.74
CA ASP A 124 6.88 7.73 4.42
C ASP A 124 6.93 8.26 2.97
N ALA A 125 5.84 8.87 2.52
CA ALA A 125 5.63 9.38 1.16
C ALA A 125 5.69 8.33 0.02
N LYS A 126 5.70 7.03 0.35
CA LYS A 126 5.68 5.91 -0.60
C LYS A 126 4.34 5.17 -0.55
N VAL A 127 3.88 4.69 -1.70
CA VAL A 127 2.70 3.82 -1.74
C VAL A 127 3.15 2.41 -1.39
N VAL A 128 2.70 1.88 -0.25
CA VAL A 128 3.09 0.56 0.26
C VAL A 128 2.01 -0.50 0.07
N ARG A 129 0.79 -0.09 -0.29
CA ARG A 129 -0.34 -0.99 -0.56
C ARG A 129 -1.38 -0.28 -1.41
N ILE A 130 -2.06 -1.03 -2.27
CA ILE A 130 -3.22 -0.54 -3.02
C ILE A 130 -4.38 -1.49 -2.77
N TYR A 131 -5.48 -0.96 -2.24
CA TYR A 131 -6.76 -1.66 -2.17
C TYR A 131 -7.58 -1.34 -3.42
N SER A 132 -8.33 -2.32 -3.91
CA SER A 132 -9.28 -2.16 -5.01
C SER A 132 -10.66 -2.69 -4.62
N GLY A 133 -11.72 -2.08 -5.14
CA GLY A 133 -13.07 -2.51 -4.81
C GLY A 133 -14.17 -1.66 -5.41
N THR A 134 -15.31 -1.63 -4.74
CA THR A 134 -16.52 -0.94 -5.18
C THR A 134 -17.04 -0.02 -4.09
N SER A 135 -17.84 0.95 -4.52
CA SER A 135 -18.51 1.89 -3.64
C SER A 135 -19.99 1.98 -3.99
N THR A 136 -20.79 2.24 -2.97
CA THR A 136 -22.18 2.70 -3.10
C THR A 136 -22.25 4.19 -2.77
N SER A 137 -23.46 4.72 -2.56
CA SER A 137 -23.62 6.10 -2.09
C SER A 137 -23.05 6.37 -0.70
N ASN A 138 -23.07 5.38 0.20
CA ASN A 138 -22.68 5.58 1.59
C ASN A 138 -21.64 4.58 2.08
N SER A 139 -21.22 3.62 1.26
CA SER A 139 -20.28 2.57 1.69
C SER A 139 -19.20 2.31 0.66
N ILE A 140 -18.05 1.82 1.16
CA ILE A 140 -16.92 1.35 0.36
C ILE A 140 -16.57 -0.06 0.83
N GLU A 141 -16.42 -0.98 -0.10
CA GLU A 141 -15.82 -2.29 0.14
C GLU A 141 -14.61 -2.48 -0.76
N MET A 142 -13.45 -2.75 -0.17
CA MET A 142 -12.20 -2.96 -0.91
C MET A 142 -11.42 -4.15 -0.37
N THR A 143 -10.61 -4.74 -1.25
CA THR A 143 -9.78 -5.90 -0.94
C THR A 143 -8.33 -5.66 -1.33
N PHE A 144 -7.45 -6.42 -0.70
CA PHE A 144 -6.05 -6.55 -1.08
C PHE A 144 -5.65 -8.01 -0.88
N GLN A 145 -4.95 -8.56 -1.86
CA GLN A 145 -4.43 -9.91 -1.81
C GLN A 145 -2.95 -9.89 -2.17
N GLN A 146 -2.14 -10.53 -1.35
CA GLN A 146 -0.72 -10.75 -1.61
C GLN A 146 -0.37 -12.20 -1.35
N SER A 147 0.25 -12.83 -2.33
CA SER A 147 0.81 -14.18 -2.21
C SER A 147 2.33 -14.10 -2.30
N ASN A 148 3.00 -14.85 -1.44
CA ASN A 148 4.43 -15.09 -1.53
C ASN A 148 4.62 -16.58 -1.84
N THR A 149 5.06 -16.88 -3.07
CA THR A 149 5.22 -18.23 -3.60
C THR A 149 6.35 -19.01 -2.92
N GLU A 150 7.38 -18.33 -2.41
CA GLU A 150 8.51 -18.95 -1.73
C GLU A 150 8.14 -19.47 -0.34
N THR A 151 7.27 -18.74 0.36
CA THR A 151 6.86 -19.05 1.74
C THR A 151 5.48 -19.67 1.84
N ASN A 152 4.75 -19.82 0.72
CA ASN A 152 3.34 -20.20 0.66
C ASN A 152 2.43 -19.37 1.57
N LYS A 153 2.85 -18.13 1.88
CA LYS A 153 2.07 -17.21 2.69
C LYS A 153 1.12 -16.43 1.81
N VAL A 154 -0.15 -16.42 2.19
CA VAL A 154 -1.19 -15.63 1.53
C VAL A 154 -1.76 -14.68 2.56
N THR A 155 -1.77 -13.39 2.25
CA THR A 155 -2.42 -12.37 3.07
C THR A 155 -3.59 -11.81 2.29
N ASN A 156 -4.78 -11.97 2.84
CA ASN A 156 -6.01 -11.37 2.33
C ASN A 156 -6.43 -10.29 3.31
N MET A 157 -6.81 -9.13 2.79
CA MET A 157 -7.34 -8.04 3.57
C MET A 157 -8.66 -7.58 2.96
N ILE A 158 -9.65 -7.33 3.80
CA ILE A 158 -10.95 -6.80 3.39
C ILE A 158 -11.24 -5.58 4.25
N VAL A 159 -11.61 -4.49 3.61
CA VAL A 159 -11.96 -3.22 4.23
C VAL A 159 -13.41 -2.92 3.89
N ARG A 160 -14.23 -2.64 4.91
CA ARG A 160 -15.61 -2.19 4.76
C ARG A 160 -15.78 -0.92 5.54
N LEU A 161 -16.23 0.13 4.87
CA LEU A 161 -16.38 1.48 5.42
C LEU A 161 -17.77 2.00 5.09
N GLU A 162 -18.32 2.79 6.00
CA GLU A 162 -19.56 3.53 5.84
C GLU A 162 -19.32 5.00 6.18
N GLN A 163 -19.99 5.88 5.45
CA GLN A 163 -19.94 7.30 5.71
C GLN A 163 -20.86 7.67 6.86
N THR A 164 -20.26 8.17 7.94
CA THR A 164 -20.97 8.62 9.14
C THR A 164 -21.12 10.15 9.17
N ALA A 165 -20.22 10.87 8.48
CA ALA A 165 -20.34 12.30 8.20
C ALA A 165 -19.61 12.67 6.91
N LYS A 166 -19.78 13.90 6.40
CA LYS A 166 -19.17 14.36 5.14
C LYS A 166 -17.67 14.07 5.03
N LYS A 167 -16.93 14.26 6.13
CA LYS A 167 -15.48 14.05 6.23
C LYS A 167 -15.09 12.85 7.11
N ARG A 168 -16.02 11.94 7.39
CA ARG A 168 -15.80 10.84 8.33
C ARG A 168 -16.31 9.52 7.76
N LEU A 169 -15.44 8.53 7.72
CA LEU A 169 -15.79 7.14 7.42
C LEU A 169 -15.46 6.28 8.63
N GLU A 170 -16.28 5.27 8.89
CA GLU A 170 -16.04 4.29 9.95
C GLU A 170 -16.29 2.88 9.42
N GLY A 171 -15.65 1.89 10.02
CA GLY A 171 -15.92 0.51 9.66
C GLY A 171 -14.88 -0.47 10.18
N ARG A 172 -14.54 -1.47 9.37
CA ARG A 172 -13.68 -2.58 9.79
C ARG A 172 -12.67 -2.95 8.71
N ARG A 173 -11.46 -3.31 9.16
CA ARG A 173 -10.44 -3.98 8.35
C ARG A 173 -10.21 -5.37 8.91
N GLU A 174 -10.44 -6.38 8.10
CA GLU A 174 -10.15 -7.78 8.40
C GLU A 174 -8.88 -8.21 7.66
N ILE A 175 -7.97 -8.89 8.35
CA ILE A 175 -6.74 -9.46 7.80
C ILE A 175 -6.74 -10.94 8.11
N THR A 176 -6.60 -11.77 7.07
CA THR A 176 -6.48 -13.22 7.18
C THR A 176 -5.17 -13.67 6.55
N ARG A 177 -4.39 -14.47 7.29
CA ARG A 177 -3.09 -14.96 6.84
C ARG A 177 -3.05 -16.49 6.80
N GLY A 178 -2.73 -17.05 5.65
CA GLY A 178 -2.43 -18.48 5.46
C GLY A 178 -0.93 -18.77 5.60
N PRO A 179 -0.53 -20.01 5.98
CA PRO A 179 -1.37 -21.21 6.17
C PRO A 179 -2.00 -21.34 7.57
N GLU A 180 -1.58 -20.51 8.51
CA GLU A 180 -1.93 -20.60 9.94
C GLU A 180 -3.39 -20.18 10.22
N ASN A 181 -4.07 -19.66 9.19
CA ASN A 181 -5.42 -19.11 9.22
C ASN A 181 -5.64 -18.14 10.39
N CYS A 182 -4.60 -17.38 10.72
CA CYS A 182 -4.69 -16.38 11.77
C CYS A 182 -5.43 -15.15 11.25
N LYS A 183 -6.17 -14.50 12.15
CA LYS A 183 -7.09 -13.41 11.85
C LYS A 183 -6.77 -12.18 12.69
N ILE A 184 -6.90 -10.99 12.11
CA ILE A 184 -6.88 -9.71 12.82
C ILE A 184 -8.06 -8.87 12.34
N ILE A 185 -8.80 -8.29 13.27
CA ILE A 185 -9.86 -7.33 12.98
C ILE A 185 -9.51 -6.00 13.63
N TYR A 186 -9.55 -4.95 12.83
CA TYR A 186 -9.48 -3.57 13.29
C TYR A 186 -10.84 -2.91 13.17
N ALA A 187 -11.23 -2.16 14.20
CA ALA A 187 -12.17 -1.04 14.02
C ALA A 187 -11.40 0.11 13.36
N VAL A 188 -12.01 0.73 12.36
CA VAL A 188 -11.38 1.75 11.52
C VAL A 188 -12.18 3.03 11.63
N GLU A 189 -11.49 4.13 11.91
CA GLU A 189 -12.03 5.49 11.83
C GLU A 189 -11.16 6.28 10.86
N MET A 190 -11.78 7.02 9.95
CA MET A 190 -11.07 7.82 8.96
C MET A 190 -11.59 9.25 8.97
N GLU A 191 -10.67 10.20 8.98
CA GLU A 191 -10.96 11.62 8.85
C GLU A 191 -10.30 12.20 7.60
N LYS A 192 -11.08 12.93 6.81
CA LYS A 192 -10.62 13.56 5.58
C LYS A 192 -9.82 14.82 5.88
N GLN A 193 -8.66 14.96 5.25
CA GLN A 193 -7.79 16.13 5.38
C GLN A 193 -8.43 17.42 4.82
#